data_AF-A0A7Y0EJQ0-F1
#
_entry.id   AF-A0A7Y0EJQ0-F1
#
_cell.length_a   1.000
_cell.length_b   1.000
_cell.length_c   1.000
_cell.angle_alpha   90.00
_cell.angle_beta   90.00
_cell.angle_gamma   90.00
#
_symmetry.space_group_name_H-M   'P 1'
#
loop_
_entity.id
_entity.type
_entity.pdbx_description
1 polymer ?
#
loop_
_entity_poly.entity_id
_entity_poly.type
_entity_poly.pdbx_seq_one_letter_code
_entity_poly.pdbx_strand_id
1 'polypeptide(L)'
;MISKEKQSLARSLGMSEKTFREWRKFSHNILEFQKNIGDELANKFNRSVDSIEKNKKIMLSYKELGKVVTLPLDKQIEIAKKFIENPQNMRELWKEYFPIKTKITIEVNEITNKLIEKQAKEKGLSKSDYSSQLVMLMTRVIDQEE
;
A
#
# COMPACT_ATOMS: atom_id res chain seq x y z
N MET A 1 20.80 -3.94 3.69
CA MET A 1 21.72 -3.66 2.55
C MET A 1 21.21 -4.38 1.32
N ILE A 2 21.29 -3.77 0.14
CA ILE A 2 21.01 -4.44 -1.14
C ILE A 2 22.24 -5.26 -1.54
N SER A 3 22.07 -6.50 -1.99
CA SER A 3 23.21 -7.34 -2.43
C SER A 3 23.92 -6.68 -3.61
N LYS A 4 25.25 -6.83 -3.71
CA LYS A 4 26.08 -6.23 -4.78
C LYS A 4 25.53 -6.49 -6.20
N GLU A 5 24.91 -7.64 -6.43
CA GLU A 5 24.22 -7.99 -7.69
C GLU A 5 23.06 -7.06 -8.04
N LYS A 6 22.25 -6.67 -7.06
CA LYS A 6 21.12 -5.77 -7.29
C LYS A 6 21.61 -4.34 -7.58
N GLN A 7 22.78 -3.96 -7.08
CA GLN A 7 23.41 -2.68 -7.42
C GLN A 7 23.98 -2.69 -8.84
N SER A 8 24.58 -3.80 -9.29
CA SER A 8 25.06 -3.92 -10.67
C SER A 8 23.91 -3.91 -11.67
N LEU A 9 22.80 -4.58 -11.35
CA LEU A 9 21.56 -4.58 -12.16
C LEU A 9 20.93 -3.19 -12.27
N ALA A 10 20.88 -2.42 -11.18
CA ALA A 10 20.38 -1.05 -11.22
C ALA A 10 21.23 -0.17 -12.17
N ARG A 11 22.57 -0.32 -12.09
CA ARG A 11 23.51 0.41 -12.95
C ARG A 11 23.40 -0.01 -14.41
N SER A 12 23.26 -1.30 -14.72
CA SER A 12 23.11 -1.77 -16.10
C SER A 12 21.83 -1.30 -16.76
N LEU A 13 20.78 -1.05 -15.97
CA LEU A 13 19.51 -0.48 -16.45
C LEU A 13 19.50 1.06 -16.48
N GLY A 14 20.61 1.73 -16.12
CA GLY A 14 20.70 3.19 -16.07
C GLY A 14 19.84 3.82 -14.96
N MET A 15 19.50 3.06 -13.92
CA MET A 15 18.60 3.51 -12.85
C MET A 15 19.34 3.70 -11.52
N SER A 16 18.84 4.61 -10.68
CA SER A 16 19.29 4.69 -9.29
C SER A 16 18.84 3.45 -8.49
N GLU A 17 19.57 3.08 -7.44
CA GLU A 17 19.17 1.95 -6.57
C GLU A 17 17.80 2.15 -5.90
N LYS A 18 17.41 3.40 -5.64
CA LYS A 18 16.10 3.74 -5.10
C LYS A 18 15.02 3.46 -6.14
N THR A 19 15.22 3.92 -7.36
CA THR A 19 14.30 3.69 -8.48
C THR A 19 14.17 2.20 -8.79
N PHE A 20 15.27 1.45 -8.79
CA PHE A 20 15.26 0.01 -9.00
C PHE A 20 14.48 -0.74 -7.92
N ARG A 21 14.60 -0.35 -6.64
CA ARG A 21 13.80 -0.92 -5.55
C ARG A 21 12.31 -0.70 -5.74
N GLU A 22 11.93 0.52 -6.08
CA GLU A 22 10.53 0.87 -6.30
C GLU A 22 9.96 0.14 -7.52
N TRP A 23 10.73 0.08 -8.61
CA TRP A 23 10.37 -0.67 -9.82
C TRP A 23 10.19 -2.17 -9.56
N ARG A 24 11.08 -2.79 -8.79
CA ARG A 24 10.94 -4.21 -8.42
C ARG A 24 9.70 -4.48 -7.58
N LYS A 25 9.40 -3.61 -6.60
CA LYS A 25 8.18 -3.76 -5.80
C LYS A 25 6.94 -3.63 -6.69
N PHE A 26 6.96 -2.68 -7.61
CA PHE A 26 5.90 -2.49 -8.57
C PHE A 26 5.69 -3.71 -9.48
N SER A 27 6.75 -4.26 -10.09
CA SER A 27 6.64 -5.41 -10.97
C SER A 27 6.10 -6.63 -10.24
N HIS A 28 6.53 -6.84 -8.99
CA HIS A 28 5.98 -7.89 -8.15
C HIS A 28 4.49 -7.70 -7.88
N ASN A 29 4.08 -6.50 -7.46
CA ASN A 29 2.68 -6.19 -7.15
C ASN A 29 1.76 -6.33 -8.39
N ILE A 30 2.22 -5.94 -9.58
CA ILE A 30 1.47 -6.17 -10.83
C ILE A 30 1.27 -7.66 -11.06
N LEU A 31 2.34 -8.44 -10.99
CA LEU A 31 2.26 -9.87 -11.28
C LEU A 31 1.35 -10.60 -10.29
N GLU A 32 1.43 -10.23 -9.02
CA GLU A 32 0.56 -10.78 -7.97
C GLU A 32 -0.90 -10.38 -8.19
N PHE A 33 -1.18 -9.11 -8.49
CA PHE A 33 -2.53 -8.64 -8.82
C PHE A 33 -3.12 -9.39 -10.02
N GLN A 34 -2.35 -9.51 -11.12
CA GLN A 34 -2.77 -10.19 -12.34
C GLN A 34 -3.08 -11.67 -12.08
N LYS A 35 -2.24 -12.34 -11.29
CA LYS A 35 -2.46 -13.73 -10.87
C LYS A 35 -3.75 -13.87 -10.05
N ASN A 36 -4.02 -12.92 -9.16
CA ASN A 36 -5.18 -12.95 -8.25
C ASN A 36 -6.52 -12.73 -8.98
N ILE A 37 -6.55 -11.85 -9.98
CA ILE A 37 -7.79 -11.55 -10.74
C ILE A 37 -8.04 -12.52 -11.91
N GLY A 38 -7.03 -13.31 -12.28
CA GLY A 38 -7.08 -14.28 -13.38
C GLY A 38 -6.78 -13.69 -14.76
N ASP A 39 -6.29 -14.53 -15.66
CA ASP A 39 -5.71 -14.13 -16.95
C ASP A 39 -6.66 -13.31 -17.84
N GLU A 40 -7.94 -13.68 -17.88
CA GLU A 40 -8.93 -12.98 -18.73
C GLU A 40 -9.14 -11.53 -18.25
N LEU A 41 -9.33 -11.36 -16.94
CA LEU A 41 -9.51 -10.05 -16.30
C LEU A 41 -8.23 -9.23 -16.36
N ALA A 42 -7.07 -9.86 -16.13
CA ALA A 42 -5.76 -9.22 -16.25
C ALA A 42 -5.52 -8.67 -17.66
N ASN A 43 -5.88 -9.42 -18.70
CA ASN A 43 -5.77 -8.95 -20.09
C ASN A 43 -6.65 -7.74 -20.39
N LYS A 44 -7.90 -7.74 -19.90
CA LYS A 44 -8.82 -6.59 -20.05
C LYS A 44 -8.30 -5.37 -19.28
N PHE A 45 -7.84 -5.59 -18.05
CA PHE A 45 -7.24 -4.56 -17.20
C PHE A 45 -6.04 -3.90 -17.89
N ASN A 46 -5.07 -4.70 -18.37
CA ASN A 46 -3.87 -4.17 -19.04
C ASN A 46 -4.21 -3.34 -20.29
N ARG A 47 -5.18 -3.79 -21.11
CA ARG A 47 -5.66 -3.00 -22.27
C ARG A 47 -6.25 -1.66 -21.86
N SER A 48 -7.01 -1.62 -20.76
CA SER A 48 -7.53 -0.37 -20.22
C SER A 48 -6.41 0.53 -19.71
N VAL A 49 -5.40 -0.01 -19.02
CA VAL A 49 -4.20 0.74 -18.59
C VAL A 49 -3.49 1.36 -19.80
N ASP A 50 -3.15 0.54 -20.81
CA ASP A 50 -2.44 0.99 -22.02
C ASP A 50 -3.20 2.12 -22.74
N SER A 51 -4.52 2.03 -22.80
CA SER A 51 -5.38 3.05 -23.43
C SER A 51 -5.32 4.38 -22.70
N ILE A 52 -5.28 4.36 -21.36
CA ILE A 52 -5.18 5.57 -20.54
C ILE A 52 -3.78 6.17 -20.63
N GLU A 53 -2.72 5.35 -20.54
CA GLU A 53 -1.33 5.80 -20.57
C GLU A 53 -0.97 6.45 -21.91
N LYS A 54 -1.44 5.88 -23.03
CA LYS A 54 -1.29 6.48 -24.37
C LYS A 54 -1.95 7.86 -24.47
N ASN A 55 -3.03 8.08 -23.75
CA ASN A 55 -3.72 9.36 -23.69
C ASN A 55 -3.08 10.36 -22.70
N LYS A 56 -1.99 10.00 -22.01
CA LYS A 56 -1.23 10.81 -21.04
C LYS A 56 -2.03 11.46 -19.90
N LYS A 57 -3.31 11.13 -19.75
CA LYS A 57 -4.20 11.81 -18.79
C LYS A 57 -4.02 11.29 -17.37
N ILE A 58 -3.67 10.01 -17.19
CA ILE A 58 -3.59 9.38 -15.87
C ILE A 58 -2.47 8.34 -15.87
N MET A 59 -1.55 8.47 -14.92
CA MET A 59 -0.54 7.45 -14.62
C MET A 59 -0.99 6.64 -13.42
N LEU A 60 -0.89 5.31 -13.53
CA LEU A 60 -1.17 4.39 -12.43
C LEU A 60 -0.18 4.67 -11.28
N SER A 61 -0.70 4.97 -10.09
CA SER A 61 0.14 5.10 -8.90
C SER A 61 0.54 3.73 -8.36
N TYR A 62 1.82 3.44 -8.44
CA TYR A 62 2.40 2.18 -7.96
C TYR A 62 2.21 1.95 -6.46
N LYS A 63 2.14 3.05 -5.69
CA LYS A 63 1.86 3.00 -4.26
C LYS A 63 0.43 2.57 -3.97
N GLU A 64 -0.52 2.95 -4.82
CA GLU A 64 -1.93 2.61 -4.65
C GLU A 64 -2.18 1.18 -5.12
N LEU A 65 -1.61 0.77 -6.26
CA LEU A 65 -1.66 -0.62 -6.70
C LEU A 65 -1.09 -1.59 -5.67
N GLY A 66 0.04 -1.23 -5.03
CA GLY A 66 0.61 -2.04 -3.96
C GLY A 66 -0.30 -2.21 -2.75
N LYS A 67 -1.22 -1.27 -2.50
CA LYS A 67 -2.24 -1.45 -1.47
C LYS A 67 -3.41 -2.31 -1.97
N VAL A 68 -3.80 -2.23 -3.24
CA VAL A 68 -4.85 -3.08 -3.82
C VAL A 68 -4.49 -4.56 -3.64
N VAL A 69 -3.24 -4.94 -3.89
CA VAL A 69 -2.75 -6.32 -3.77
C VAL A 69 -2.91 -6.88 -2.35
N THR A 70 -2.91 -6.01 -1.32
CA THR A 70 -3.08 -6.44 0.08
C THR A 70 -4.54 -6.65 0.49
N LEU A 71 -5.50 -6.31 -0.37
CA LEU A 71 -6.93 -6.50 -0.10
C LEU A 71 -7.35 -7.96 -0.33
N PRO A 72 -8.49 -8.38 0.23
CA PRO A 72 -9.12 -9.66 -0.11
C PRO A 72 -9.33 -9.86 -1.63
N LEU A 73 -9.27 -11.11 -2.10
CA LEU A 73 -9.33 -11.45 -3.54
C LEU A 73 -10.59 -10.95 -4.25
N ASP A 74 -11.75 -11.06 -3.58
CA ASP A 74 -13.03 -10.54 -4.05
C ASP A 74 -12.98 -9.02 -4.30
N LYS A 75 -12.32 -8.28 -3.40
CA LYS A 75 -12.10 -6.84 -3.54
C LYS A 75 -11.12 -6.50 -4.66
N GLN A 76 -10.07 -7.29 -4.83
CA GLN A 76 -9.15 -7.14 -5.97
C GLN A 76 -9.88 -7.29 -7.31
N ILE A 77 -10.76 -8.29 -7.42
CA ILE A 77 -11.58 -8.53 -8.62
C ILE A 77 -12.60 -7.41 -8.83
N GLU A 78 -13.28 -6.97 -7.77
CA GLU A 78 -14.24 -5.85 -7.81
C GLU A 78 -13.57 -4.58 -8.35
N ILE A 79 -12.39 -4.24 -7.84
CA ILE A 79 -11.61 -3.09 -8.27
C ILE A 79 -11.20 -3.22 -9.75
N ALA A 80 -10.75 -4.41 -10.16
CA ALA A 80 -10.36 -4.65 -11.56
C ALA A 80 -11.55 -4.43 -12.52
N LYS A 81 -12.73 -4.95 -12.19
CA LYS A 81 -13.95 -4.79 -12.99
C LYS A 81 -14.36 -3.32 -13.09
N LYS A 82 -14.46 -2.61 -11.95
CA LYS A 82 -14.80 -1.18 -11.92
C LYS A 82 -13.81 -0.32 -12.71
N PHE A 83 -12.52 -0.67 -12.67
CA PHE A 83 -11.51 0.00 -13.47
C PHE A 83 -11.69 -0.22 -14.97
N ILE A 84 -12.00 -1.46 -15.39
CA ILE A 84 -12.24 -1.77 -16.82
C ILE A 84 -13.44 -0.98 -17.35
N GLU A 85 -14.50 -0.85 -16.54
CA GLU A 85 -15.71 -0.09 -16.89
C GLU A 85 -15.46 1.42 -16.95
N ASN A 86 -14.74 1.97 -15.96
CA ASN A 86 -14.51 3.41 -15.82
C ASN A 86 -13.02 3.74 -15.60
N PRO A 87 -12.18 3.55 -16.64
CA PRO A 87 -10.73 3.71 -16.53
C PRO A 87 -10.29 5.12 -16.11
N GLN A 88 -11.06 6.15 -16.48
CA GLN A 88 -10.73 7.55 -16.19
C GLN A 88 -10.86 7.92 -14.70
N ASN A 89 -11.63 7.18 -13.91
CA ASN A 89 -11.88 7.50 -12.49
C ASN A 89 -11.02 6.67 -11.53
N MET A 90 -9.98 5.99 -12.04
CA MET A 90 -9.17 5.04 -11.27
C MET A 90 -8.66 5.59 -9.93
N ARG A 91 -8.18 6.84 -9.92
CA ARG A 91 -7.63 7.45 -8.69
C ARG A 91 -8.69 7.64 -7.63
N GLU A 92 -9.92 7.94 -8.01
CA GLU A 92 -11.04 8.08 -7.09
C GLU A 92 -11.52 6.71 -6.62
N LEU A 93 -11.68 5.77 -7.56
CA LEU A 93 -12.01 4.38 -7.26
C LEU A 93 -11.05 3.79 -6.22
N TRP A 94 -9.74 3.95 -6.41
CA TRP A 94 -8.74 3.49 -5.45
C TRP A 94 -8.87 4.12 -4.06
N LYS A 95 -9.17 5.42 -3.98
CA LYS A 95 -9.34 6.11 -2.70
C LYS A 95 -10.53 5.59 -1.90
N GLU A 96 -11.57 5.08 -2.54
CA GLU A 96 -12.73 4.49 -1.84
C GLU A 96 -12.37 3.21 -1.08
N TYR A 97 -11.41 2.42 -1.57
CA TYR A 97 -10.99 1.16 -0.93
C TYR A 97 -9.87 1.32 0.08
N PHE A 98 -9.21 2.48 0.11
CA PHE A 98 -8.17 2.72 1.09
C PHE A 98 -8.71 3.58 2.21
N PRO A 99 -8.48 3.21 3.48
CA PRO A 99 -8.86 4.08 4.58
C PRO A 99 -8.25 5.46 4.32
N ILE A 100 -9.11 6.49 4.29
CA ILE A 100 -8.69 7.87 4.34
C ILE A 100 -7.74 7.95 5.53
N LYS A 101 -6.54 8.51 5.35
CA LYS A 101 -5.61 8.71 6.46
C LYS A 101 -6.27 9.66 7.44
N THR A 102 -7.04 9.13 8.38
CA THR A 102 -7.65 9.90 9.45
C THR A 102 -6.53 10.21 10.43
N LYS A 103 -6.00 11.43 10.35
CA LYS A 103 -5.04 11.92 11.33
C LYS A 103 -5.83 12.31 12.57
N ILE A 104 -5.81 11.46 13.57
CA ILE A 104 -6.40 11.75 14.88
C ILE A 104 -5.26 12.22 15.79
N THR A 105 -5.37 13.43 16.33
CA THR A 105 -4.48 13.92 17.38
C THR A 105 -5.11 13.55 18.72
N ILE A 106 -4.39 12.76 19.52
CA ILE A 106 -4.83 12.41 20.87
C ILE A 106 -3.94 13.19 21.84
N GLU A 107 -4.55 14.09 22.60
CA GLU A 107 -3.86 14.75 23.70
C GLU A 107 -3.90 13.84 24.93
N VAL A 108 -2.72 13.54 25.46
CA VAL A 108 -2.56 12.76 26.69
C VAL A 108 -1.98 13.67 27.77
N ASN A 109 -2.50 13.53 28.99
CA ASN A 109 -1.96 14.29 30.12
C ASN A 109 -0.51 13.88 30.43
N GLU A 110 0.19 14.71 31.19
CA GLU A 110 1.62 14.54 31.44
C GLU A 110 1.95 13.24 32.19
N ILE A 111 1.05 12.78 33.07
CA ILE A 111 1.20 11.53 33.83
C ILE A 111 1.20 10.33 32.88
N THR A 112 0.18 10.25 32.01
CA THR A 112 0.06 9.18 31.00
C THR A 112 1.23 9.22 30.03
N ASN A 113 1.66 10.41 29.62
CA ASN A 113 2.80 10.59 28.72
C ASN A 113 4.11 10.04 29.31
N LYS A 114 4.38 10.30 30.60
CA LYS A 114 5.53 9.75 31.34
C LYS A 114 5.44 8.23 31.49
N LEU A 115 4.22 7.71 31.72
CA LEU A 115 3.99 6.28 31.88
C LEU A 115 4.24 5.50 30.58
N ILE A 116 3.74 6.02 29.45
CA ILE A 116 4.00 5.48 28.10
C ILE A 116 5.50 5.44 27.82
N GLU A 117 6.22 6.51 28.16
CA GLU A 117 7.66 6.61 27.92
C GLU A 117 8.47 5.61 28.74
N LYS A 118 8.11 5.42 30.02
CA LYS A 118 8.71 4.41 30.89
C LYS A 118 8.48 2.99 30.34
N GLN A 119 7.24 2.67 30.00
CA GLN A 119 6.88 1.35 29.47
C GLN A 119 7.51 1.06 28.10
N ALA A 120 7.61 2.06 27.23
CA ALA A 120 8.31 1.93 25.96
C ALA A 120 9.78 1.55 26.18
N LYS A 121 10.45 2.23 27.12
CA LYS A 121 11.85 1.95 27.47
C LYS A 121 12.03 0.55 28.06
N GLU A 122 11.16 0.13 28.97
CA GLU A 122 11.17 -1.22 29.56
C GLU A 122 11.02 -2.32 28.50
N LYS A 123 10.28 -2.04 27.42
CA LYS A 123 10.09 -2.95 26.28
C LYS A 123 11.13 -2.79 25.16
N GLY A 124 12.12 -1.90 25.32
CA GLY A 124 13.12 -1.63 24.28
C GLY A 124 12.56 -0.98 23.02
N LEU A 125 11.42 -0.28 23.12
CA LEU A 125 10.73 0.36 22.00
C LEU A 125 10.86 1.89 22.07
N SER A 126 10.73 2.54 20.91
CA SER A 126 10.52 3.99 20.89
C SER A 126 9.11 4.32 21.42
N LYS A 127 8.94 5.52 21.98
CA LYS A 127 7.65 6.00 22.47
C LYS A 127 6.56 5.97 21.39
N SER A 128 6.92 6.30 20.15
CA SER A 128 6.02 6.27 18.98
C SER A 128 5.59 4.85 18.62
N ASP A 129 6.53 3.90 18.61
CA ASP A 129 6.22 2.50 18.28
C ASP A 129 5.33 1.89 19.37
N TYR A 130 5.63 2.16 20.64
CA TYR A 130 4.81 1.70 21.75
C TYR A 130 3.39 2.28 21.72
N SER A 131 3.25 3.57 21.45
CA SER A 131 1.94 4.22 21.31
C SER A 131 1.13 3.62 20.15
N SER A 132 1.80 3.30 19.03
CA SER A 132 1.16 2.66 17.88
C SER A 132 0.65 1.26 18.23
N GLN A 133 1.42 0.48 19.00
CA GLN A 133 0.98 -0.84 19.47
C GLN A 133 -0.24 -0.74 20.39
N LEU A 134 -0.27 0.24 21.30
CA LEU A 134 -1.43 0.46 22.18
C LEU A 134 -2.69 0.80 21.38
N VAL A 135 -2.59 1.68 20.39
CA VAL A 135 -3.71 2.03 19.50
C VAL A 135 -4.21 0.82 18.72
N MET A 136 -3.29 0.02 18.16
CA MET A 136 -3.65 -1.21 17.45
C MET A 136 -4.33 -2.26 18.35
N LEU A 137 -3.93 -2.35 19.62
CA LEU A 137 -4.57 -3.25 20.59
C LEU A 137 -5.99 -2.79 20.91
N MET A 138 -6.22 -1.48 21.07
CA MET A 138 -7.56 -0.95 21.31
C MET A 138 -8.50 -1.22 20.13
N THR A 139 -8.03 -1.12 18.89
CA THR A 139 -8.86 -1.40 17.70
C THR A 139 -9.21 -2.88 17.56
N ARG A 140 -8.33 -3.80 17.98
CA ARG A 140 -8.60 -5.25 17.90
C ARG A 140 -9.65 -5.73 18.89
N VAL A 141 -9.85 -5.01 20.00
CA VAL A 141 -10.88 -5.33 20.99
C VAL A 141 -12.27 -4.94 20.45
N ILE A 142 -12.36 -3.85 19.69
CA ILE A 142 -13.61 -3.37 19.09
C ILE A 142 -14.14 -4.38 18.05
N ASP A 143 -13.25 -4.95 17.23
CA ASP A 143 -13.63 -5.94 16.21
C ASP A 143 -14.07 -7.32 16.78
N GLN A 144 -13.97 -7.54 18.09
CA GLN A 144 -14.42 -8.77 18.76
C GLN A 144 -15.75 -8.61 19.51
N GLU A 145 -16.32 -7.41 19.54
CA GLU A 145 -17.61 -7.11 20.18
C GLU A 145 -18.77 -6.91 19.18
N GLU A 146 -18.52 -7.06 17.87
CA GLU A 146 -19.52 -7.16 16.79
C GLU A 146 -19.76 -8.62 16.35
#